data_AF-A0A350ADW2-F1
#
_entry.id   AF-A0A350ADW2-F1
#
_cell.length_a   1.000
_cell.length_b   1.000
_cell.length_c   1.000
_cell.angle_alpha   90.00
_cell.angle_beta   90.00
_cell.angle_gamma   90.00
#
_symmetry.space_group_name_H-M   'P 1'
#
loop_
_entity.id
_entity.type
_entity.pdbx_description
1 polymer ?
#
loop_
_entity_poly.entity_id
_entity_poly.type
_entity_poly.pdbx_seq_one_letter_code
_entity_poly.pdbx_strand_id
1 'polypeptide(L)'
;RHFGHDITCEDHVLEAGLGFAVSLKKPAFIGRDAVLRKKDQGLDKRLVQFLAQDPEAMFYHNEPILRDGKIVGHLSSGAYGHWLGGAVGLGYVPCKGETPQALLASQWSIDVAGRRVPVTASLKPLYDPDSSRIRA
;
A
#
# COMPACT_ATOMS: atom_id res chain seq x y z
N ARG A 1 -3.65 -6.77 6.20
CA ARG A 1 -2.56 -5.88 6.64
C ARG A 1 -2.16 -6.34 8.03
N HIS A 2 -0.87 -6.46 8.32
CA HIS A 2 -0.35 -6.98 9.59
C HIS A 2 -0.13 -5.83 10.59
N PHE A 3 -0.70 -5.94 11.79
CA PHE A 3 -0.50 -4.95 12.86
C PHE A 3 0.90 -5.06 13.45
N GLY A 4 1.59 -3.93 13.61
CA GLY A 4 2.99 -3.85 14.04
C GLY A 4 4.00 -3.79 12.90
N HIS A 5 3.61 -4.16 11.67
CA HIS A 5 4.48 -4.05 10.48
C HIS A 5 3.89 -3.09 9.45
N ASP A 6 2.70 -3.40 8.92
CA ASP A 6 2.05 -2.57 7.88
C ASP A 6 1.26 -1.39 8.45
N ILE A 7 0.80 -1.54 9.68
CA ILE A 7 0.01 -0.54 10.40
C ILE A 7 0.45 -0.49 11.85
N THR A 8 0.67 0.71 12.37
CA THR A 8 0.99 0.96 13.78
C THR A 8 0.09 2.06 14.36
N CYS A 9 0.40 2.57 15.55
CA CYS A 9 -0.27 3.76 16.10
C CYS A 9 0.10 5.06 15.38
N GLU A 10 1.08 5.03 14.47
CA GLU A 10 1.53 6.18 13.67
C GLU A 10 0.78 6.31 12.34
N ASP A 11 -0.05 5.32 11.98
CA ASP A 11 -0.73 5.26 10.70
C ASP A 11 -2.22 5.58 10.82
N HIS A 12 -2.71 6.37 9.86
CA HIS A 12 -4.12 6.69 9.81
C HIS A 12 -4.90 5.59 9.06
N VAL A 13 -6.02 5.15 9.62
CA VAL A 13 -6.86 4.05 9.08
C VAL A 13 -7.27 4.23 7.62
N LEU A 14 -7.51 5.48 7.19
CA LEU A 14 -7.85 5.80 5.80
C LEU A 14 -6.65 5.68 4.86
N GLU A 15 -5.45 6.05 5.32
CA GLU A 15 -4.21 5.97 4.54
C GLU A 15 -3.76 4.51 4.41
N ALA A 16 -4.04 3.68 5.41
CA ALA A 16 -3.86 2.22 5.37
C ALA A 16 -4.84 1.49 4.43
N GLY A 17 -5.82 2.19 3.86
CA GLY A 17 -6.87 1.59 3.02
C GLY A 17 -7.94 0.80 3.79
N LEU A 18 -8.02 1.00 5.11
CA LEU A 18 -8.94 0.27 6.00
C LEU A 18 -10.21 1.07 6.31
N GLY A 19 -10.55 2.07 5.49
CA GLY A 19 -11.74 2.89 5.67
C GLY A 19 -13.05 2.09 5.68
N PHE A 20 -13.10 0.94 5.00
CA PHE A 20 -14.26 0.05 5.00
C PHE A 20 -14.58 -0.53 6.39
N ALA A 21 -13.59 -0.61 7.29
CA ALA A 21 -13.76 -1.11 8.66
C ALA A 21 -14.29 -0.03 9.63
N VAL A 22 -14.42 1.23 9.19
CA VAL A 22 -14.85 2.36 10.03
C VAL A 22 -16.30 2.73 9.73
N SER A 23 -17.21 2.43 10.66
CA SER A 23 -18.62 2.79 10.52
C SER A 23 -18.91 4.20 11.04
N LEU A 24 -18.99 5.18 10.15
CA LEU A 24 -19.38 6.56 10.48
C LEU A 24 -20.85 6.72 10.89
N LYS A 25 -21.66 5.66 10.71
CA LYS A 25 -23.04 5.61 11.21
C LYS A 25 -23.10 5.55 12.73
N LYS A 26 -22.03 5.06 13.38
CA LYS A 26 -21.93 5.07 14.85
C LYS A 26 -21.81 6.54 15.33
N PRO A 27 -22.64 6.98 16.28
CA PRO A 27 -22.65 8.37 16.72
C PRO A 27 -21.31 8.79 17.35
N ALA A 28 -20.66 7.89 18.10
CA ALA A 28 -19.38 8.14 18.75
C ALA A 28 -18.48 6.88 18.78
N PHE A 29 -17.18 7.09 18.64
CA PHE A 29 -16.10 6.12 18.89
C PHE A 29 -14.76 6.85 19.02
N ILE A 30 -13.77 6.23 19.66
CA ILE A 30 -12.43 6.80 19.83
C ILE A 30 -11.81 7.03 18.44
N GLY A 31 -11.41 8.27 18.14
CA GLY A 31 -10.81 8.66 16.86
C GLY A 31 -11.79 9.06 15.75
N ARG A 32 -13.11 9.11 16.02
CA ARG A 32 -14.12 9.51 15.01
C ARG A 32 -13.81 10.84 14.34
N ASP A 33 -13.51 11.87 15.13
CA ASP A 33 -13.26 13.20 14.59
C ASP A 33 -11.96 13.27 13.78
N ALA A 34 -10.96 12.45 14.13
CA ALA A 34 -9.74 12.35 13.34
C ALA A 34 -10.02 11.75 11.96
N VAL A 35 -10.87 10.71 11.88
CA VAL A 35 -11.29 10.11 10.61
C VAL A 35 -12.06 11.11 9.75
N LEU A 36 -12.99 11.87 10.34
CA LEU A 36 -13.74 12.90 9.62
C LEU A 36 -12.82 13.99 9.08
N ARG A 37 -11.93 14.54 9.91
CA ARG A 37 -10.96 15.55 9.48
C ARG A 37 -10.08 15.06 8.34
N LYS A 38 -9.55 13.83 8.43
CA LYS A 38 -8.69 13.28 7.37
C LYS A 38 -9.47 13.04 6.07
N LYS A 39 -10.76 12.67 6.16
CA LYS A 39 -11.62 12.54 4.97
C LYS A 39 -11.80 13.88 4.25
N ASP A 40 -11.97 14.96 5.00
CA ASP A 40 -12.14 16.31 4.44
C ASP A 40 -10.82 16.90 3.90
N GLN A 41 -9.71 16.67 4.61
CA GLN A 41 -8.39 17.16 4.21
C GLN A 41 -7.77 16.39 3.04
N GLY A 42 -8.22 15.16 2.80
CA GLY A 42 -7.58 14.22 1.89
C GLY A 42 -6.39 13.48 2.53
N LEU A 43 -5.82 12.55 1.78
CA LEU A 43 -4.72 11.70 2.26
C LEU A 43 -3.37 12.35 1.91
N ASP A 44 -2.41 12.29 2.84
CA ASP A 44 -1.05 12.74 2.56
C ASP A 44 -0.20 11.58 2.02
N LYS A 45 -0.45 10.37 2.53
CA LYS A 45 0.16 9.11 2.09
C LYS A 45 -0.89 8.01 1.90
N ARG A 46 -0.53 6.93 1.21
CA ARG A 46 -1.37 5.73 1.09
C ARG A 46 -0.52 4.46 1.07
N LEU A 47 -1.01 3.40 1.69
CA LEU A 47 -0.42 2.06 1.61
C LEU A 47 -0.71 1.42 0.24
N VAL A 48 0.35 1.06 -0.48
CA VAL A 48 0.33 0.49 -1.84
C VAL A 48 0.94 -0.91 -1.81
N GLN A 49 0.48 -1.80 -2.71
CA GLN A 49 1.10 -3.10 -2.98
C GLN A 49 1.97 -3.01 -4.23
N PHE A 50 3.11 -3.69 -4.20
CA PHE A 50 4.07 -3.74 -5.30
C PHE A 50 4.35 -5.20 -5.65
N LEU A 51 4.20 -5.58 -6.91
CA LEU A 51 4.57 -6.90 -7.43
C LEU A 51 5.83 -6.76 -8.29
N ALA A 52 6.88 -7.50 -7.94
CA ALA A 52 8.09 -7.61 -8.75
C ALA A 52 7.77 -8.14 -10.14
N GLN A 53 8.33 -7.48 -11.17
CA GLN A 53 8.29 -7.98 -12.55
C GLN A 53 9.38 -9.03 -12.81
N ASP A 54 10.42 -9.05 -11.98
CA ASP A 54 11.49 -10.05 -11.97
C ASP A 54 11.10 -11.20 -11.01
N PRO A 55 10.87 -12.43 -11.50
CA PRO A 55 10.43 -13.56 -10.69
C PRO A 55 11.50 -14.06 -9.71
N GLU A 56 12.78 -13.68 -9.89
CA GLU A 56 13.88 -14.05 -9.02
C GLU A 56 14.15 -12.99 -7.93
N ALA A 57 13.58 -11.79 -8.07
CA ALA A 57 13.70 -10.76 -7.06
C ALA A 57 12.95 -11.16 -5.78
N MET A 58 13.55 -10.86 -4.63
CA MET A 58 12.95 -11.08 -3.32
C MET A 58 12.88 -9.77 -2.53
N PHE A 59 11.74 -9.57 -1.86
CA PHE A 59 11.53 -8.49 -0.90
C PHE A 59 11.42 -9.09 0.50
N TYR A 60 11.96 -8.39 1.48
CA TYR A 60 12.02 -8.82 2.87
C TYR A 60 11.38 -7.76 3.75
N HIS A 61 12.01 -6.59 3.87
CA HIS A 61 11.60 -5.47 4.70
C HIS A 61 12.52 -4.25 4.50
N ASN A 62 11.97 -3.04 4.63
CA ASN A 62 12.69 -1.75 4.60
C ASN A 62 13.39 -1.39 3.29
N GLU A 63 13.21 -2.15 2.21
CA GLU A 63 13.74 -1.77 0.91
C GLU A 63 13.18 -0.41 0.45
N PRO A 64 14.01 0.51 -0.07
CA PRO A 64 13.54 1.79 -0.58
C PRO A 64 12.54 1.63 -1.73
N ILE A 65 11.42 2.35 -1.64
CA ILE A 65 10.45 2.48 -2.72
C ILE A 65 10.83 3.69 -3.55
N LEU A 66 11.01 3.50 -4.86
CA LEU A 66 11.27 4.56 -5.80
C LEU A 66 10.05 4.82 -6.68
N ARG A 67 9.74 6.11 -6.86
CA ARG A 67 8.77 6.64 -7.81
C ARG A 67 9.48 7.59 -8.75
N ASP A 68 9.42 7.33 -10.05
CA ASP A 68 10.07 8.15 -11.09
C ASP A 68 11.55 8.42 -10.76
N GLY A 69 12.24 7.39 -10.26
CA GLY A 69 13.66 7.43 -9.91
C GLY A 69 14.00 8.09 -8.56
N LYS A 70 13.02 8.58 -7.80
CA LYS A 70 13.23 9.19 -6.48
C LYS A 70 12.72 8.29 -5.36
N ILE A 71 13.47 8.19 -4.26
CA ILE A 71 13.01 7.47 -3.07
C ILE A 71 11.83 8.24 -2.46
N VAL A 72 10.72 7.54 -2.22
CA VAL A 72 9.49 8.13 -1.66
C VAL A 72 8.97 7.39 -0.42
N GLY A 73 9.61 6.28 -0.04
CA GLY A 73 9.21 5.48 1.11
C GLY A 73 10.07 4.22 1.22
N HIS A 74 9.56 3.25 1.99
CA HIS A 74 10.18 1.94 2.13
C HIS A 74 9.10 0.86 2.25
N LEU A 75 9.48 -0.39 1.98
CA LEU A 75 8.61 -1.54 2.18
C LEU A 75 8.39 -1.79 3.69
N SER A 76 7.15 -2.01 4.10
CA SER A 76 6.73 -2.45 5.43
C SER A 76 6.66 -3.98 5.54
N SER A 77 6.45 -4.68 4.44
CA SER A 77 6.45 -6.14 4.39
C SER A 77 6.80 -6.62 3.00
N GLY A 78 7.41 -7.81 2.92
CA GLY A 78 7.78 -8.49 1.70
C GLY A 78 7.60 -10.00 1.83
N ALA A 79 7.10 -10.64 0.77
CA ALA A 79 7.00 -12.10 0.67
C ALA A 79 6.91 -12.54 -0.78
N TYR A 80 7.19 -13.81 -1.08
CA TYR A 80 6.96 -14.35 -2.42
C TYR A 80 5.50 -14.72 -2.63
N GLY A 81 4.85 -14.11 -3.63
CA GLY A 81 3.50 -14.45 -4.04
C GLY A 81 3.51 -15.59 -5.04
N HIS A 82 3.51 -16.85 -4.60
CA HIS A 82 3.62 -18.01 -5.50
C HIS A 82 2.55 -18.06 -6.61
N TRP A 83 1.32 -17.63 -6.32
CA TRP A 83 0.28 -17.53 -7.35
C TRP A 83 0.57 -16.43 -8.38
N LEU A 84 1.22 -15.35 -7.93
CA LEU A 84 1.53 -14.16 -8.72
C LEU A 84 2.87 -14.26 -9.48
N GLY A 85 3.72 -15.24 -9.13
CA GLY A 85 5.00 -15.49 -9.78
C GLY A 85 6.09 -14.46 -9.47
N GLY A 86 6.00 -13.75 -8.34
CA GLY A 86 6.99 -12.75 -7.97
C GLY A 86 6.86 -12.27 -6.53
N ALA A 87 7.89 -11.56 -6.05
CA ALA A 87 7.85 -10.93 -4.74
C ALA A 87 6.79 -9.83 -4.66
N VAL A 88 6.05 -9.82 -3.57
CA VAL A 88 5.03 -8.83 -3.24
C VAL A 88 5.49 -8.05 -2.03
N GLY A 89 5.48 -6.72 -2.16
CA GLY A 89 5.80 -5.78 -1.10
C GLY A 89 4.61 -4.88 -0.78
N LEU A 90 4.55 -4.37 0.44
CA LEU A 90 3.66 -3.28 0.83
C LEU A 90 4.49 -2.09 1.29
N GLY A 91 4.00 -0.87 1.08
CA GLY A 91 4.57 0.30 1.74
C GLY A 91 3.79 1.59 1.48
N TYR A 92 3.99 2.58 2.35
CA TYR A 92 3.34 3.88 2.23
C TYR A 92 4.08 4.76 1.23
N VAL A 93 3.32 5.45 0.39
CA VAL A 93 3.85 6.43 -0.55
C VAL A 93 3.04 7.75 -0.46
N PRO A 94 3.68 8.91 -0.68
CA PRO A 94 2.98 10.19 -0.75
C PRO A 94 1.96 10.20 -1.89
N CYS A 95 0.79 10.80 -1.65
CA CYS A 95 -0.29 10.89 -2.64
C CYS A 95 -1.14 12.18 -2.52
N LYS A 96 -0.62 13.20 -1.85
CA LYS A 96 -1.36 14.44 -1.58
C LYS A 96 -1.81 15.12 -2.87
N GLY A 97 -3.12 15.33 -2.99
CA GLY A 97 -3.72 15.98 -4.16
C GLY A 97 -3.79 15.11 -5.42
N GLU A 98 -3.43 13.83 -5.33
CA GLU A 98 -3.40 12.93 -6.47
C GLU A 98 -4.62 12.00 -6.50
N THR A 99 -5.11 11.73 -7.71
CA THR A 99 -6.09 10.66 -7.91
C THR A 99 -5.40 9.29 -7.83
N PRO A 100 -6.12 8.24 -7.43
CA PRO A 100 -5.60 6.87 -7.45
C PRO A 100 -4.99 6.46 -8.80
N GLN A 101 -5.60 6.90 -9.90
CA GLN A 101 -5.17 6.62 -11.27
C GLN A 101 -3.85 7.31 -11.59
N ALA A 102 -3.70 8.59 -11.24
CA ALA A 102 -2.47 9.34 -11.46
C ALA A 102 -1.29 8.75 -10.67
N LEU A 103 -1.54 8.36 -9.41
CA LEU A 103 -0.56 7.69 -8.56
C LEU A 103 -0.04 6.39 -9.20
N LEU A 104 -0.97 5.54 -9.68
CA LEU A 104 -0.64 4.24 -10.27
C LEU A 104 0.01 4.35 -11.65
N ALA A 105 -0.13 5.47 -12.37
CA ALA A 105 0.48 5.70 -13.67
C ALA A 105 1.99 6.02 -13.62
N SER A 106 2.55 6.22 -12.42
CA SER A 106 3.98 6.52 -12.25
C SER A 106 4.87 5.29 -12.49
N GLN A 107 6.17 5.51 -12.68
CA GLN A 107 7.13 4.42 -12.77
C GLN A 107 7.59 4.03 -11.36
N TRP A 108 7.46 2.75 -11.03
CA TRP A 108 7.78 2.23 -9.71
C TRP A 108 8.91 1.21 -9.78
N SER A 109 9.82 1.29 -8.81
CA SER A 109 10.84 0.27 -8.58
C SER A 109 11.17 0.16 -7.10
N ILE A 110 11.61 -1.03 -6.68
CA ILE A 110 12.14 -1.26 -5.34
C ILE A 110 13.66 -1.41 -5.45
N ASP A 111 14.40 -0.73 -4.58
CA ASP A 111 15.84 -0.92 -4.48
C ASP A 111 16.14 -2.15 -3.60
N VAL A 112 16.63 -3.21 -4.23
CA VAL A 112 17.03 -4.44 -3.56
C VAL A 112 18.55 -4.55 -3.64
N ALA A 113 19.21 -4.23 -2.53
CA ALA A 113 20.68 -4.27 -2.41
C ALA A 113 21.42 -3.49 -3.52
N GLY A 114 20.94 -2.30 -3.87
CA GLY A 114 21.52 -1.43 -4.91
C GLY A 114 21.02 -1.71 -6.32
N ARG A 115 20.18 -2.75 -6.50
CA ARG A 115 19.54 -3.07 -7.78
C ARG A 115 18.12 -2.56 -7.80
N ARG A 116 17.79 -1.73 -8.79
CA ARG A 116 16.41 -1.26 -9.00
C ARG A 116 15.59 -2.35 -9.70
N VAL A 117 14.65 -2.94 -8.97
CA VAL A 117 13.71 -3.95 -9.47
C VAL A 117 12.42 -3.25 -9.90
N PRO A 118 12.04 -3.27 -11.20
CA PRO A 118 10.76 -2.74 -11.65
C PRO A 118 9.59 -3.49 -11.02
N VAL A 119 8.55 -2.74 -10.62
CA VAL A 119 7.36 -3.31 -9.98
C VAL A 119 6.07 -2.76 -10.56
N THR A 120 5.01 -3.57 -10.48
CA THR A 120 3.64 -3.15 -10.74
C THR A 120 2.99 -2.73 -9.42
N ALA A 121 2.50 -1.49 -9.36
CA ALA A 121 1.80 -0.95 -8.19
C ALA A 121 0.29 -1.29 -8.23
N SER A 122 -0.32 -1.56 -7.08
CA SER A 122 -1.76 -1.81 -6.95
C SER A 122 -2.33 -1.30 -5.62
N LEU A 123 -3.54 -0.73 -5.70
CA LEU A 123 -4.36 -0.37 -4.54
C LEU A 123 -5.38 -1.45 -4.16
N LYS A 124 -5.62 -2.41 -5.05
CA LYS A 124 -6.50 -3.56 -4.82
C LYS A 124 -5.67 -4.80 -4.49
N PRO A 125 -6.25 -5.84 -3.89
CA PRO A 125 -5.57 -7.14 -3.80
C PRO A 125 -5.04 -7.56 -5.17
N LEU A 126 -3.79 -8.04 -5.21
CA LEU A 126 -3.16 -8.51 -6.46
C LEU A 126 -3.77 -9.83 -6.96
N TYR A 127 -4.43 -10.59 -6.06
CA TYR A 127 -5.14 -11.82 -6.35
C TYR A 127 -6.60 -11.73 -5.90
N ASP A 128 -7.52 -12.21 -6.74
CA ASP A 128 -8.98 -12.19 -6.53
C ASP A 128 -9.52 -10.85 -5.98
N PRO A 129 -9.30 -9.72 -6.68
CA PRO A 129 -9.64 -8.38 -6.17
C PRO A 129 -11.13 -8.19 -5.88
N ASP A 130 -12.00 -8.97 -6.52
CA ASP A 130 -13.46 -8.91 -6.35
C ASP A 130 -13.98 -9.93 -5.33
N SER A 131 -13.08 -10.71 -4.71
CA SER A 131 -13.42 -11.77 -3.75
C SER A 131 -14.40 -12.81 -4.32
N SER A 132 -14.31 -13.08 -5.62
CA SER A 132 -15.21 -13.98 -6.33
C SER A 132 -15.16 -15.41 -5.78
N ARG A 133 -13.98 -15.86 -5.32
CA ARG A 133 -13.78 -17.21 -4.78
C ARG A 133 -14.28 -17.38 -3.37
N ILE A 134 -14.32 -16.30 -2.58
CA ILE A 134 -14.80 -16.31 -1.20
C ILE A 134 -16.34 -16.24 -1.16
N ARG A 135 -16.94 -15.58 -2.16
CA ARG A 135 -18.40 -15.36 -2.22
C ARG A 135 -19.18 -16.49 -2.89
N ALA A 136 -18.49 -17.40 -3.58
CA ALA A 136 -19.08 -18.52 -4.28
C ALA A 136 -19.66 -19.58 -3.33
#